data_AF-W1YCI8-F1
#
_entry.id   AF-W1YCI8-F1
#
_cell.length_a   1.000
_cell.length_b   1.000
_cell.length_c   1.000
_cell.angle_alpha   90.00
_cell.angle_beta   90.00
_cell.angle_gamma   90.00
#
_symmetry.space_group_name_H-M   'P 1'
#
loop_
_entity.id
_entity.type
_entity.pdbx_description
1 polymer ?
#
loop_
_entity_poly.entity_id
_entity_poly.type
_entity_poly.pdbx_seq_one_letter_code
_entity_poly.pdbx_strand_id
1 'polypeptide(L)'
;KLTGSQRIMITNLKAEDVDKAWEMLGMEPAYTVSNRVRSVKICPGTTFCKRAKQDSVHLGMQIERKYLSLEMPSKMKIGVSGCPNSCTESRMKDVGVI
;
A
#
# COMPACT_ATOMS: atom_id res chain seq x y z
N LYS A 1 8.97 12.56 -1.30
CA LYS A 1 8.44 12.06 -2.59
C LYS A 1 7.20 11.20 -2.36
N LEU A 2 6.09 11.46 -3.05
CA LEU A 2 4.94 10.55 -3.06
C LEU A 2 5.20 9.38 -4.01
N THR A 3 4.85 8.18 -3.60
CA THR A 3 5.05 6.94 -4.37
C THR A 3 3.74 6.45 -4.98
N GLY A 4 3.83 5.66 -6.07
CA GLY A 4 2.66 5.06 -6.71
C GLY A 4 1.90 4.04 -5.86
N SER A 5 2.44 3.64 -4.71
CA SER A 5 1.79 2.77 -3.72
C SER A 5 1.12 3.56 -2.59
N GLN A 6 0.84 4.86 -2.79
CA GLN A 6 0.21 5.74 -1.78
C GLN A 6 1.01 5.85 -0.48
N ARG A 7 2.34 5.85 -0.59
CA ARG A 7 3.29 6.03 0.52
C ARG A 7 4.17 7.26 0.33
N ILE A 8 4.67 7.80 1.42
CA ILE A 8 5.66 8.89 1.45
C ILE A 8 7.05 8.26 1.54
N MET A 9 7.94 8.66 0.64
CA MET A 9 9.36 8.34 0.66
C MET A 9 10.15 9.60 1.00
N ILE A 10 10.87 9.56 2.12
CA ILE A 10 11.81 10.60 2.52
C ILE A 10 13.18 10.23 1.91
N THR A 11 13.78 11.16 1.18
CA THR A 11 15.07 10.99 0.49
C THR A 11 16.10 11.92 1.08
N ASN A 12 17.39 11.66 0.83
CA ASN A 12 18.53 12.46 1.32
C ASN A 12 18.69 12.47 2.85
N LEU A 13 18.20 11.44 3.54
CA LEU A 13 18.54 11.20 4.93
C LEU A 13 19.96 10.61 5.01
N LYS A 14 20.75 11.04 5.98
CA LYS A 14 22.02 10.35 6.27
C LYS A 14 21.73 9.00 6.90
N ALA A 15 22.60 8.01 6.66
CA ALA A 15 22.41 6.65 7.18
C ALA A 15 22.31 6.62 8.72
N GLU A 16 23.09 7.47 9.40
CA GLU A 16 23.11 7.64 10.85
C GLU A 16 21.82 8.23 11.46
N ASP A 17 20.98 8.87 10.66
CA ASP A 17 19.74 9.51 11.11
C ASP A 17 18.49 8.61 10.93
N VAL A 18 18.63 7.45 10.29
CA VAL A 18 17.50 6.57 9.93
C VAL A 18 16.76 6.08 11.17
N ASP A 19 17.47 5.57 12.16
CA ASP A 19 16.84 5.00 13.37
C ASP A 19 16.15 6.08 14.21
N LYS A 20 16.78 7.26 14.34
CA LYS A 20 16.18 8.42 15.01
C LYS A 20 14.90 8.90 14.31
N ALA A 21 14.86 8.85 12.98
CA ALA A 21 13.68 9.21 12.22
C ALA A 21 12.52 8.25 12.49
N TRP A 22 12.78 6.94 12.58
CA TRP A 22 11.75 5.96 12.94
C TRP A 22 11.24 6.14 14.36
N GLU A 23 12.14 6.39 15.32
CA GLU A 23 11.78 6.68 16.71
C GLU A 23 10.89 7.92 16.82
N MET A 24 11.27 9.02 16.14
CA MET A 24 10.49 10.26 16.10
C MET A 24 9.10 10.06 15.50
N LEU A 25 8.99 9.21 14.48
CA LEU A 25 7.70 8.90 13.85
C LEU A 25 6.84 7.95 14.68
N GLY A 26 7.42 7.25 15.68
CA GLY A 26 6.73 6.21 16.44
C GLY A 26 6.25 5.06 15.55
N MET A 27 6.97 4.77 14.47
CA MET A 27 6.61 3.78 13.46
C MET A 27 7.66 2.68 13.39
N GLU A 28 7.21 1.45 13.15
CA GLU A 28 8.15 0.36 12.87
C GLU A 28 8.79 0.52 11.48
N PRO A 29 10.08 0.17 11.34
CA PRO A 29 10.78 0.24 10.06
C PRO A 29 10.08 -0.57 8.98
N ALA A 30 9.81 0.07 7.84
CA ALA A 30 9.22 -0.61 6.70
C ALA A 30 10.24 -1.54 6.00
N TYR A 31 9.89 -2.79 5.75
CA TYR A 31 10.74 -3.73 5.00
C TYR A 31 10.87 -3.30 3.53
N THR A 32 12.04 -2.80 3.14
CA THR A 32 12.28 -2.27 1.80
C THR A 32 12.78 -3.33 0.82
N VAL A 33 13.59 -4.30 1.26
CA VAL A 33 14.40 -5.15 0.35
C VAL A 33 13.95 -6.61 0.19
N SER A 34 12.95 -7.09 0.95
CA SER A 34 12.57 -8.50 0.95
C SER A 34 11.43 -8.87 -0.01
N ASN A 35 11.36 -10.17 -0.36
CA ASN A 35 10.23 -10.79 -1.04
C ASN A 35 9.06 -10.91 -0.07
N ARG A 36 8.31 -9.81 0.06
CA ARG A 36 7.15 -9.69 0.93
C ARG A 36 6.02 -9.01 0.19
N VAL A 37 4.81 -9.18 0.72
CA VAL A 37 3.64 -8.40 0.32
C VAL A 37 3.89 -6.92 0.62
N ARG A 38 3.76 -6.10 -0.42
CA ARG A 38 3.87 -4.64 -0.31
C ARG A 38 2.52 -4.03 0.07
N SER A 39 2.55 -2.77 0.45
CA SER A 39 1.34 -2.03 0.80
C SER A 39 0.26 -2.14 -0.28
N VAL A 40 -0.98 -2.28 0.19
CA VAL A 40 -2.15 -2.43 -0.68
C VAL A 40 -2.49 -1.07 -1.26
N LYS A 41 -2.62 -0.98 -2.58
CA LYS A 41 -3.08 0.26 -3.25
C LYS A 41 -4.60 0.27 -3.28
N ILE A 42 -5.23 1.32 -2.78
CA ILE A 42 -6.67 1.37 -2.51
C ILE A 42 -7.27 2.64 -3.15
N CYS A 43 -8.36 2.52 -3.91
CA CYS A 43 -9.06 3.71 -4.41
C CYS A 43 -9.99 4.29 -3.34
N PRO A 44 -10.45 5.55 -3.48
CA PRO A 44 -11.26 6.19 -2.45
C PRO A 44 -12.62 5.53 -2.15
N GLY A 45 -13.04 4.53 -2.94
CA GLY A 45 -14.25 3.76 -2.69
C GLY A 45 -15.52 4.60 -2.63
N THR A 46 -16.59 4.01 -2.10
CA THR A 46 -17.85 4.71 -1.81
C THR A 46 -17.69 5.77 -0.71
N THR A 47 -16.58 5.77 0.02
CA THR A 47 -16.27 6.78 1.05
C THR A 47 -16.16 8.18 0.47
N PHE A 48 -15.52 8.34 -0.70
CA PHE A 48 -15.30 9.68 -1.29
C PHE A 48 -15.54 9.76 -2.81
N CYS A 49 -15.63 8.63 -3.52
CA CYS A 49 -15.77 8.64 -4.98
C CYS A 49 -17.23 8.44 -5.41
N LYS A 50 -17.80 9.45 -6.10
CA LYS A 50 -19.17 9.40 -6.66
C LYS A 50 -19.39 8.29 -7.71
N ARG A 51 -18.30 7.73 -8.28
CA ARG A 51 -18.34 6.67 -9.29
C ARG A 51 -18.19 5.28 -8.69
N ALA A 52 -17.81 5.18 -7.42
CA ALA A 52 -17.59 3.89 -6.78
C ALA A 52 -18.90 3.12 -6.68
N LYS A 53 -18.77 1.80 -6.77
CA LYS A 53 -19.87 0.84 -6.64
C LYS A 53 -19.78 0.05 -5.34
N GLN A 54 -18.56 -0.08 -4.78
CA GLN A 54 -18.27 -0.84 -3.57
C GLN A 54 -17.28 -0.10 -2.68
N ASP A 55 -17.25 -0.47 -1.40
CA ASP A 55 -16.32 0.06 -0.40
C ASP A 55 -14.94 -0.62 -0.52
N SER A 56 -14.09 -0.05 -1.35
CA SER A 56 -12.70 -0.49 -1.47
C SER A 56 -11.82 -0.10 -0.29
N VAL A 57 -12.19 0.94 0.47
CA VAL A 57 -11.37 1.44 1.59
C VAL A 57 -11.39 0.43 2.71
N HIS A 58 -12.59 0.01 3.13
CA HIS A 58 -12.73 -0.99 4.19
C HIS A 58 -12.03 -2.31 3.84
N LEU A 59 -12.34 -2.86 2.65
CA LEU A 59 -11.75 -4.12 2.19
C LEU A 59 -10.23 -4.03 2.06
N GLY A 60 -9.74 -2.96 1.44
CA GLY A 60 -8.30 -2.74 1.25
C GLY A 60 -7.55 -2.66 2.57
N MET A 61 -8.11 -1.98 3.57
CA MET A 61 -7.50 -1.90 4.91
C MET A 61 -7.51 -3.24 5.64
N GLN A 62 -8.55 -4.07 5.47
CA GLN A 62 -8.58 -5.42 6.04
C GLN A 62 -7.49 -6.30 5.43
N ILE A 63 -7.34 -6.26 4.11
CA ILE A 63 -6.29 -7.00 3.40
C ILE A 63 -4.91 -6.51 3.83
N GLU A 64 -4.71 -5.19 3.93
CA GLU A 64 -3.43 -4.64 4.36
C GLU A 64 -3.06 -5.09 5.77
N ARG A 65 -3.96 -4.97 6.75
CA ARG A 65 -3.68 -5.46 8.12
C ARG A 65 -3.36 -6.95 8.18
N LYS A 66 -3.98 -7.75 7.32
CA LYS A 66 -3.81 -9.21 7.32
C LYS A 66 -2.52 -9.66 6.64
N TYR A 67 -2.10 -8.97 5.59
CA TYR A 67 -1.05 -9.47 4.69
C TYR A 67 0.17 -8.57 4.57
N LEU A 68 0.14 -7.33 5.09
CA LEU A 68 1.28 -6.42 5.02
C LEU A 68 2.54 -7.10 5.57
N SER A 69 3.61 -7.06 4.79
CA SER A 69 4.91 -7.65 5.15
C SER A 69 4.88 -9.17 5.33
N LEU A 70 3.84 -9.89 4.88
CA LEU A 70 3.89 -11.35 4.84
C LEU A 70 4.99 -11.81 3.87
N GLU A 71 5.79 -12.80 4.29
CA GLU A 71 6.85 -13.40 3.47
C GLU A 71 6.28 -14.19 2.31
N MET A 72 6.81 -13.96 1.11
CA MET A 72 6.36 -14.56 -0.14
C MET A 72 7.57 -14.99 -0.99
N PRO A 73 7.42 -15.91 -1.96
CA PRO A 73 8.52 -16.29 -2.84
C PRO A 73 9.08 -15.13 -3.68
N SER A 74 8.26 -14.11 -3.95
CA SER A 74 8.63 -12.92 -4.72
C SER A 74 7.93 -11.66 -4.18
N LYS A 75 8.31 -10.49 -4.67
CA LYS A 75 7.66 -9.21 -4.38
C LYS A 75 6.21 -9.23 -4.87
N MET A 76 5.27 -9.17 -3.94
CA MET A 76 3.83 -9.22 -4.23
C MET A 76 3.19 -7.85 -4.02
N LYS A 77 2.33 -7.42 -4.96
CA LYS A 77 1.57 -6.18 -4.92
C LYS A 77 0.08 -6.48 -5.02
N ILE A 78 -0.71 -5.78 -4.22
CA ILE A 78 -2.17 -5.94 -4.20
C ILE A 78 -2.82 -4.59 -4.51
N GLY A 79 -3.90 -4.62 -5.30
CA GLY A 79 -4.70 -3.44 -5.63
C GLY A 79 -6.19 -3.70 -5.43
N VAL A 80 -6.87 -2.77 -4.75
CA VAL A 80 -8.31 -2.86 -4.47
C VAL A 80 -9.02 -1.63 -5.05
N SER A 81 -9.85 -1.87 -6.06
CA SER A 81 -10.72 -0.89 -6.67
C SER A 81 -12.17 -1.20 -6.33
N GLY A 82 -12.98 -0.16 -6.10
CA GLY A 82 -14.41 -0.31 -5.82
C GLY A 82 -15.32 -0.17 -7.05
N CYS A 83 -14.75 -0.17 -8.27
CA CYS A 83 -15.51 -0.10 -9.52
C CYS A 83 -14.65 -0.49 -10.74
N PRO A 84 -15.26 -0.79 -11.91
CA PRO A 84 -14.55 -1.21 -13.12
C PRO A 84 -13.53 -0.21 -13.70
N ASN A 85 -13.53 1.06 -13.27
CA ASN A 85 -12.51 2.03 -13.66
C ASN A 85 -11.08 1.59 -13.25
N SER A 86 -10.95 0.74 -12.23
CA SER A 86 -9.66 0.15 -11.84
C SER A 86 -8.55 1.18 -11.54
N CYS A 87 -8.87 2.27 -10.84
CA CYS A 87 -7.93 3.38 -10.57
C CYS A 87 -6.67 2.96 -9.79
N THR A 88 -6.69 1.81 -9.11
CA THR A 88 -5.51 1.23 -8.43
C THR A 88 -4.64 0.39 -9.36
N GLU A 89 -4.88 0.41 -10.66
CA GLU A 89 -4.29 -0.51 -11.63
C GLU A 89 -4.50 -1.98 -11.22
N SER A 90 -5.67 -2.35 -10.67
CA SER A 90 -5.89 -3.68 -10.08
C SER A 90 -5.58 -4.81 -11.06
N ARG A 91 -5.79 -4.60 -12.36
CA ARG A 91 -5.47 -5.58 -13.42
C ARG A 91 -3.97 -5.83 -13.63
N MET A 92 -3.11 -4.90 -13.19
CA MET A 92 -1.65 -4.99 -13.32
C MET A 92 -0.97 -5.40 -12.01
N LYS A 93 -1.75 -5.67 -10.95
CA LYS A 93 -1.22 -6.16 -9.67
C LYS A 93 -1.22 -7.69 -9.68
N ASP A 94 -0.37 -8.27 -8.83
CA ASP A 94 -0.31 -9.72 -8.65
C ASP A 94 -1.65 -10.26 -8.11
N VAL A 95 -2.30 -9.47 -7.25
CA VAL A 95 -3.70 -9.69 -6.85
C VAL A 95 -4.49 -8.39 -7.01
N GLY A 96 -5.52 -8.46 -7.85
CA GLY A 96 -6.43 -7.36 -8.13
C GLY A 96 -7.85 -7.66 -7.68
N VAL A 97 -8.45 -6.73 -6.94
CA VAL A 97 -9.89 -6.73 -6.61
C VAL A 97 -10.53 -5.52 -7.30
N ILE A 98 -11.70 -5.72 -7.92
CA ILE A 98 -12.46 -4.72 -8.71
C ILE A 98 -13.93 -4.76 -8.32
#